data_AF-A0A929EA39-F1
#
_entry.id   AF-A0A929EA39-F1
#
_cell.length_a   1.000
_cell.length_b   1.000
_cell.length_c   1.000
_cell.angle_alpha   90.00
_cell.angle_beta   90.00
_cell.angle_gamma   90.00
#
_symmetry.space_group_name_H-M   'P 1'
#
loop_
_entity.id
_entity.type
_entity.pdbx_description
1 polymer ?
#
loop_
_entity_poly.entity_id
_entity_poly.type
_entity_poly.pdbx_seq_one_letter_code
_entity_poly.pdbx_strand_id
1 'polypeptide(L)'
;MISFCTQDCSRGYIRSQAPFVLPLERAFALIPIGYLSFLIFGILLLWLMLKLNIKGLKQGAVFGLQVGILTWGAFSIGLFSIATVPLDLLSAWFMGQAVELGIAGGVIGYGLTQSNLGRLLIKVLVFVFVSAVIAIVIQNISLAQILPSI
;
A
#
# COMPACT_ATOMS: atom_id res chain seq x y z
N MET A 1 -28.22 -21.16 16.29
CA MET A 1 -27.57 -20.77 17.56
C MET A 1 -26.27 -20.05 17.20
N ILE A 2 -26.42 -18.82 16.70
CA ILE A 2 -25.38 -17.96 16.12
C ILE A 2 -25.45 -16.68 16.95
N SER A 3 -24.71 -16.58 18.06
CA SER A 3 -24.74 -15.35 18.87
C SER A 3 -23.67 -15.22 19.97
N PHE A 4 -22.49 -15.85 19.84
CA PHE A 4 -21.47 -15.80 20.93
C PHE A 4 -20.07 -15.28 20.55
N CYS A 5 -19.84 -14.83 19.31
CA CYS A 5 -18.51 -14.37 18.86
C CYS A 5 -18.48 -12.91 18.36
N THR A 6 -19.32 -12.02 18.89
CA THR A 6 -19.30 -10.59 18.49
C THR A 6 -18.89 -9.62 19.61
N GLN A 7 -18.70 -10.07 20.86
CA GLN A 7 -18.45 -9.15 21.99
C GLN A 7 -17.13 -9.35 22.76
N ASP A 8 -16.50 -10.54 22.78
CA ASP A 8 -15.29 -10.76 23.61
C ASP A 8 -13.95 -10.84 22.84
N CYS A 9 -13.94 -11.11 21.53
CA CYS A 9 -12.68 -11.04 20.75
C CYS A 9 -12.19 -9.60 20.52
N SER A 10 -13.05 -8.59 20.66
CA SER A 10 -12.66 -7.18 20.54
C SER A 10 -11.95 -6.67 21.81
N ARG A 11 -12.22 -7.24 22.98
CA ARG A 11 -11.69 -6.74 24.27
C ARG A 11 -10.19 -6.95 24.48
N GLY A 12 -9.59 -7.97 23.87
CA GLY A 12 -8.14 -8.22 23.95
C GLY A 12 -7.31 -7.25 23.10
N TYR A 13 -7.78 -6.92 21.89
CA TYR A 13 -7.08 -6.02 20.96
C TYR A 13 -7.21 -4.53 21.33
N ILE A 14 -8.26 -4.15 22.07
CA ILE A 14 -8.51 -2.76 22.49
C ILE A 14 -7.52 -2.28 23.57
N ARG A 15 -6.88 -3.17 24.33
CA ARG A 15 -6.05 -2.78 25.49
C ARG A 15 -4.62 -2.35 25.15
N SER A 16 -4.20 -2.49 23.90
CA SER A 16 -2.91 -2.02 23.38
C SER A 16 -3.10 -0.99 22.27
N GLN A 17 -4.05 -0.05 22.45
CA GLN A 17 -4.12 1.11 21.58
C GLN A 17 -2.86 1.95 21.80
N ALA A 18 -1.89 1.80 20.90
CA ALA A 18 -0.89 2.84 20.73
C ALA A 18 -1.67 4.13 20.42
N PRO A 19 -1.43 5.25 21.12
CA PRO A 19 -2.24 6.48 21.04
C PRO A 19 -2.31 7.12 19.64
N PHE A 20 -1.62 6.52 18.67
CA PHE A 20 -1.49 6.96 17.29
C PHE A 20 -2.54 6.37 16.33
N VAL A 21 -3.20 5.25 16.65
CA VAL A 21 -4.07 4.54 15.70
C VAL A 21 -5.55 4.84 15.95
N LEU A 22 -6.27 5.26 14.90
CA LEU A 22 -7.72 5.49 14.97
C LEU A 22 -8.49 4.20 15.30
N PRO A 23 -9.67 4.30 15.93
CA PRO A 23 -10.58 3.17 16.08
C PRO A 23 -10.87 2.50 14.73
N LEU A 24 -10.93 1.18 14.73
CA LEU A 24 -10.99 0.36 13.52
C LEU A 24 -12.17 0.74 12.61
N GLU A 25 -13.33 1.03 13.20
CA GLU A 25 -14.54 1.42 12.48
C GLU A 25 -14.36 2.73 11.72
N ARG A 26 -13.66 3.70 12.33
CA ARG A 26 -13.33 4.97 11.68
C ARG A 26 -12.25 4.79 10.63
N ALA A 27 -11.26 3.94 10.87
CA ALA A 27 -10.22 3.64 9.90
C ALA A 27 -10.82 3.06 8.61
N PHE A 28 -11.74 2.10 8.70
CA PHE A 28 -12.43 1.52 7.54
C PHE A 28 -13.27 2.55 6.77
N ALA A 29 -13.96 3.45 7.48
CA ALA A 29 -14.75 4.51 6.84
C ALA A 29 -13.89 5.52 6.04
N LEU A 30 -12.62 5.68 6.39
CA LEU A 30 -11.69 6.61 5.74
C LEU A 30 -10.88 5.99 4.59
N ILE A 31 -10.99 4.68 4.37
CA ILE A 31 -10.33 3.99 3.25
C ILE A 31 -10.60 4.64 1.88
N PRO A 32 -11.86 5.05 1.54
CA PRO A 32 -12.12 5.72 0.27
C PRO A 32 -11.32 7.01 0.06
N ILE A 33 -11.06 7.76 1.14
CA ILE A 33 -10.24 8.97 1.10
C ILE A 33 -8.79 8.61 0.80
N GLY A 34 -8.30 7.52 1.40
CA GLY A 34 -7.00 6.94 1.06
C GLY A 34 -6.88 6.65 -0.44
N TYR A 35 -7.84 5.92 -1.03
CA TYR A 35 -7.83 5.64 -2.47
C TYR A 35 -7.88 6.88 -3.34
N LEU A 36 -8.62 7.91 -2.93
CA LEU A 36 -8.65 9.19 -3.65
C LEU A 36 -7.26 9.86 -3.63
N SER A 37 -6.56 9.82 -2.50
CA SER A 37 -5.20 10.36 -2.40
C SER A 37 -4.22 9.62 -3.32
N PHE A 38 -4.31 8.28 -3.39
CA PHE A 38 -3.51 7.48 -4.32
C PHE A 38 -3.86 7.75 -5.77
N LEU A 39 -5.14 7.96 -6.10
CA LEU A 39 -5.56 8.33 -7.45
C LEU A 39 -4.95 9.68 -7.88
N ILE A 40 -5.05 10.70 -7.02
CA ILE A 40 -4.44 12.02 -7.27
C ILE A 40 -2.93 11.86 -7.46
N PHE A 41 -2.29 11.07 -6.61
CA PHE A 41 -0.85 10.84 -6.69
C PHE A 41 -0.44 10.08 -7.97
N GLY A 42 -1.25 9.11 -8.40
CA GLY A 42 -1.08 8.41 -9.67
C GLY A 42 -1.24 9.33 -10.89
N ILE A 43 -2.21 10.25 -10.86
CA ILE A 43 -2.38 11.28 -11.91
C ILE A 43 -1.16 12.21 -11.94
N LEU A 44 -0.66 12.63 -10.78
CA LEU A 44 0.55 13.45 -10.69
C LEU A 44 1.77 12.72 -11.26
N LEU A 45 1.95 11.44 -10.93
CA LEU A 45 3.04 10.62 -11.45
C LEU A 45 2.96 10.48 -12.98
N LEU A 46 1.78 10.19 -13.51
CA LEU A 46 1.53 10.15 -14.96
C LEU A 46 1.87 11.49 -15.62
N TRP A 47 1.40 12.60 -15.03
CA TRP A 47 1.65 13.94 -15.55
C TRP A 47 3.16 14.27 -15.57
N LEU A 48 3.89 13.96 -14.50
CA LEU A 48 5.34 14.12 -14.44
C LEU A 48 6.05 13.29 -15.52
N MET A 49 5.67 12.02 -15.68
CA MET A 49 6.26 11.14 -16.69
C MET A 49 6.00 11.63 -18.11
N LEU A 50 4.79 12.13 -18.40
CA LEU A 50 4.47 12.76 -19.68
C LEU A 50 5.33 14.01 -19.92
N LYS A 51 5.49 14.86 -18.90
CA LYS A 51 6.24 16.11 -19.01
C LYS A 51 7.74 15.87 -19.22
N LEU A 52 8.29 14.82 -18.61
CA LEU A 52 9.69 14.42 -18.72
C LEU A 52 9.94 13.41 -19.86
N ASN A 53 8.90 13.07 -20.63
CA ASN A 53 8.94 12.10 -21.74
C ASN A 53 9.52 10.73 -21.32
N ILE A 54 9.23 10.30 -20.09
CA ILE A 54 9.67 9.01 -19.55
C ILE A 54 8.73 7.92 -20.05
N LYS A 55 9.29 6.94 -20.76
CA LYS A 55 8.53 5.87 -21.40
C LYS A 55 9.18 4.51 -21.18
N GLY A 56 8.36 3.47 -21.16
CA GLY A 56 8.80 2.09 -21.00
C GLY A 56 8.85 1.64 -19.55
N LEU A 57 8.78 0.31 -19.37
CA LEU A 57 8.64 -0.34 -18.08
C LEU A 57 9.79 0.00 -17.12
N LYS A 58 11.05 -0.15 -17.56
CA LYS A 58 12.23 0.05 -16.70
C LYS A 58 12.38 1.52 -16.29
N GLN A 59 12.30 2.45 -17.24
CA GLN A 59 12.46 3.86 -16.95
C GLN A 59 11.32 4.39 -16.08
N GLY A 60 10.08 3.97 -16.35
CA GLY A 60 8.93 4.27 -15.51
C GLY A 60 9.08 3.72 -14.10
N ALA A 61 9.59 2.49 -13.95
CA ALA A 61 9.74 1.88 -12.63
C ALA A 61 10.83 2.56 -11.79
N VAL A 62 11.97 2.89 -12.40
CA VAL A 62 13.04 3.64 -11.71
C VAL A 62 12.54 5.02 -11.31
N PHE A 63 11.85 5.74 -12.21
CA PHE A 63 11.31 7.06 -11.90
C PHE A 63 10.26 7.01 -10.79
N GLY A 64 9.32 6.07 -10.86
CA GLY A 64 8.33 5.85 -9.82
C GLY A 64 8.97 5.55 -8.46
N LEU A 65 10.00 4.70 -8.44
CA LEU A 65 10.74 4.38 -7.22
C LEU A 65 11.46 5.61 -6.65
N GLN A 66 12.09 6.43 -7.49
CA GLN A 66 12.74 7.67 -7.06
C GLN A 66 11.75 8.65 -6.43
N VAL A 67 10.60 8.86 -7.09
CA VAL A 67 9.51 9.69 -6.55
C VAL A 67 9.01 9.11 -5.23
N GLY A 68 8.82 7.79 -5.15
CA GLY A 68 8.38 7.11 -3.94
C GLY A 68 9.36 7.24 -2.78
N ILE A 69 10.65 7.03 -3.02
CA ILE A 69 11.70 7.23 -2.00
C ILE A 69 11.67 8.67 -1.48
N LEU A 70 11.56 9.66 -2.36
CA LEU A 70 11.53 11.07 -1.96
C LEU A 70 10.28 11.41 -1.16
N THR A 71 9.10 11.05 -1.67
CA THR A 71 7.82 11.39 -1.03
C THR A 71 7.63 10.64 0.29
N TRP A 72 7.81 9.32 0.28
CA TRP A 72 7.62 8.52 1.49
C TRP A 72 8.77 8.66 2.46
N GLY A 73 9.99 8.91 1.99
CA GLY A 73 11.12 9.23 2.86
C GLY A 73 10.88 10.53 3.62
N ALA A 74 10.47 11.58 2.92
CA ALA A 74 10.10 12.84 3.57
C ALA A 74 8.92 12.68 4.52
N PHE A 75 7.88 11.93 4.13
CA PHE A 75 6.74 11.62 4.98
C PHE A 75 7.16 10.85 6.23
N SER A 76 7.98 9.81 6.11
CA SER A 76 8.44 8.99 7.23
C SER A 76 9.32 9.79 8.19
N ILE A 77 10.21 10.65 7.69
CA ILE A 77 11.01 11.56 8.53
C ILE A 77 10.09 12.55 9.27
N GLY A 78 9.11 13.13 8.57
CA GLY A 78 8.12 14.01 9.17
C GLY A 78 7.26 13.30 10.22
N LEU A 79 6.89 12.05 9.98
CA LEU A 79 6.12 11.26 10.93
C LEU A 79 6.94 10.89 12.16
N PHE A 80 8.20 10.50 11.96
CA PHE A 80 9.14 10.19 13.05
C PHE A 80 9.36 11.38 13.99
N SER A 81 9.27 12.62 13.51
CA SER A 81 9.48 13.80 14.34
C SER A 81 8.27 14.18 15.20
N ILE A 82 7.06 13.78 14.82
CA ILE A 82 5.82 14.18 15.51
C ILE A 82 5.06 13.02 16.16
N ALA A 83 5.37 11.77 15.80
CA ALA A 83 4.64 10.60 16.24
C ALA A 83 5.57 9.51 16.76
N THR A 84 5.12 8.82 17.81
CA THR A 84 5.80 7.68 18.43
C THR A 84 5.51 6.38 17.67
N VAL A 85 5.90 6.33 16.39
CA VAL A 85 5.74 5.15 15.54
C VAL A 85 6.95 4.21 15.69
N PRO A 86 6.76 2.90 15.90
CA PRO A 86 7.86 1.93 15.89
C PRO A 86 8.67 1.98 14.59
N LEU A 87 10.00 1.96 14.69
CA LEU A 87 10.89 2.04 13.53
C LEU A 87 10.68 0.90 12.53
N ASP A 88 10.36 -0.30 13.01
CA ASP A 88 10.08 -1.46 12.16
C ASP A 88 8.84 -1.22 11.29
N LEU A 89 7.78 -0.64 11.87
CA LEU A 89 6.58 -0.30 11.14
C LEU A 89 6.83 0.83 10.14
N LEU A 90 7.57 1.85 10.55
CA LEU A 90 7.89 3.01 9.71
C LEU A 90 8.75 2.63 8.50
N SER A 91 9.76 1.78 8.71
CA SER A 91 10.64 1.30 7.64
C SER A 91 9.93 0.35 6.70
N ALA A 92 9.11 -0.58 7.21
CA ALA A 92 8.27 -1.45 6.38
C ALA A 92 7.27 -0.63 5.55
N TRP A 93 6.64 0.39 6.15
CA TRP A 93 5.72 1.30 5.47
C TRP A 93 6.43 2.07 4.35
N PHE A 94 7.56 2.71 4.66
CA PHE A 94 8.38 3.41 3.69
C PHE A 94 8.75 2.52 2.49
N MET A 95 9.29 1.32 2.77
CA MET A 95 9.73 0.40 1.72
C MET A 95 8.56 -0.09 0.87
N GLY A 96 7.45 -0.47 1.49
CA GLY A 96 6.25 -0.91 0.78
C GLY A 96 5.72 0.16 -0.16
N GLN A 97 5.58 1.38 0.35
CA GLN A 97 5.06 2.52 -0.41
C GLN A 97 6.00 2.99 -1.53
N ALA A 98 7.31 2.93 -1.32
CA ALA A 98 8.30 3.24 -2.37
C ALA A 98 8.28 2.20 -3.50
N VAL A 99 8.21 0.91 -3.15
CA VAL A 99 8.11 -0.19 -4.13
C VAL A 99 6.80 -0.12 -4.91
N GLU A 100 5.68 0.17 -4.23
CA GLU A 100 4.38 0.34 -4.85
C GLU A 100 4.41 1.42 -5.95
N LEU A 101 5.08 2.55 -5.68
CA LEU A 101 5.27 3.60 -6.68
C LEU A 101 6.21 3.21 -7.81
N GLY A 102 7.24 2.43 -7.54
CA GLY A 102 8.06 1.82 -8.58
C GLY A 102 7.22 0.96 -9.52
N ILE A 103 6.34 0.11 -8.98
CA ILE A 103 5.42 -0.71 -9.77
C ILE A 103 4.46 0.18 -10.57
N ALA A 104 3.85 1.18 -9.93
CA ALA A 104 2.92 2.11 -10.57
C ALA A 104 3.59 2.86 -11.74
N GLY A 105 4.79 3.40 -11.52
CA GLY A 105 5.57 4.07 -12.56
C GLY A 105 5.93 3.13 -13.71
N GLY A 106 6.27 1.87 -13.42
CA GLY A 106 6.51 0.86 -14.45
C GLY A 106 5.27 0.58 -15.30
N VAL A 107 4.12 0.38 -14.66
CA VAL A 107 2.83 0.16 -15.33
C VAL A 107 2.45 1.35 -16.21
N ILE A 108 2.57 2.56 -15.68
CA ILE A 108 2.31 3.80 -16.44
C ILE A 108 3.26 3.91 -17.63
N GLY A 109 4.57 3.77 -17.39
CA GLY A 109 5.59 3.86 -18.44
C GLY A 109 5.39 2.83 -19.54
N TYR A 110 5.01 1.60 -19.19
CA TYR A 110 4.64 0.58 -20.15
C TYR A 110 3.35 0.96 -20.92
N GLY A 111 2.32 1.45 -20.23
CA GLY A 111 1.09 1.94 -20.85
C GLY A 111 1.30 3.06 -21.86
N LEU A 112 2.22 3.99 -21.59
CA LEU A 112 2.59 5.06 -22.52
C LEU A 112 3.29 4.57 -23.80
N THR A 113 3.77 3.33 -23.83
CA THR A 113 4.41 2.72 -25.02
C THR A 113 3.49 1.78 -25.80
N GLN A 114 2.36 1.38 -25.23
CA GLN A 114 1.47 0.39 -25.82
C GLN A 114 0.24 1.06 -26.44
N SER A 115 -0.26 0.49 -27.54
CA SER A 115 -1.46 0.98 -28.21
C SER A 115 -2.77 0.51 -27.57
N ASN A 116 -2.73 -0.54 -26.74
CA ASN A 116 -3.94 -1.18 -26.19
C ASN A 116 -3.98 -1.13 -24.66
N LEU A 117 -4.70 -0.14 -24.15
CA LEU A 117 -4.93 0.08 -22.71
C LEU A 117 -5.74 -1.07 -22.06
N GLY A 118 -6.67 -1.67 -22.80
CA GLY A 118 -7.52 -2.75 -22.27
C GLY A 118 -6.73 -4.01 -21.92
N ARG A 119 -5.78 -4.40 -22.78
CA ARG A 119 -4.87 -5.53 -22.49
C ARG A 119 -3.97 -5.24 -21.30
N LEU A 120 -3.54 -3.98 -21.12
CA LEU A 120 -2.79 -3.58 -19.93
C LEU A 120 -3.65 -3.67 -18.66
N LEU A 121 -4.89 -3.18 -18.70
CA LEU A 121 -5.81 -3.27 -17.57
C LEU A 121 -6.02 -4.71 -17.11
N ILE A 122 -6.23 -5.64 -18.05
CA ILE A 122 -6.37 -7.07 -17.73
C ILE A 122 -5.11 -7.61 -17.03
N LYS A 123 -3.92 -7.29 -17.56
CA LYS A 123 -2.66 -7.71 -16.92
C LYS A 123 -2.53 -7.18 -15.49
N VAL A 124 -2.88 -5.91 -15.28
CA VAL A 124 -2.85 -5.28 -13.95
C VAL A 124 -3.87 -5.93 -13.02
N LEU A 125 -5.11 -6.17 -13.47
CA LEU A 125 -6.13 -6.83 -12.66
C LEU A 125 -5.71 -8.25 -12.25
N VAL A 126 -5.15 -9.02 -13.18
CA VAL A 126 -4.61 -10.36 -12.88
C VAL A 126 -3.49 -10.28 -11.85
N PHE A 127 -2.55 -9.34 -12.03
CA PHE A 127 -1.46 -9.12 -11.09
C PHE A 127 -1.95 -8.75 -9.69
N VAL A 128 -2.92 -7.83 -9.58
CA VAL A 128 -3.54 -7.42 -8.31
C VAL A 128 -4.24 -8.59 -7.65
N PHE A 129 -5.01 -9.37 -8.41
CA PHE A 129 -5.70 -10.55 -7.90
C PHE A 129 -4.73 -11.59 -7.35
N VAL A 130 -3.68 -11.94 -8.11
CA VAL A 130 -2.64 -12.88 -7.67
C VAL A 130 -1.93 -12.37 -6.41
N SER A 131 -1.58 -11.08 -6.38
CA SER A 131 -0.92 -10.48 -5.21
C SER A 131 -1.81 -10.51 -3.97
N ALA A 132 -3.12 -10.26 -4.12
CA ALA A 132 -4.08 -10.35 -3.03
C ALA A 132 -4.18 -11.79 -2.48
N VAL A 133 -4.24 -12.80 -3.36
CA VAL A 133 -4.24 -14.21 -2.95
C VAL A 133 -2.97 -14.56 -2.19
N ILE A 134 -1.79 -14.14 -2.69
CA ILE A 134 -0.51 -14.37 -2.01
C ILE A 134 -0.50 -13.71 -0.63
N ALA A 135 -0.97 -12.47 -0.52
CA ALA A 135 -1.04 -11.76 0.76
C ALA A 135 -1.95 -12.49 1.76
N ILE A 136 -3.13 -12.97 1.32
CA ILE A 136 -4.03 -13.76 2.15
C ILE A 136 -3.34 -15.04 2.62
N VAL A 137 -2.67 -15.77 1.73
CA VAL A 137 -1.97 -17.01 2.09
C VAL A 137 -0.87 -16.74 3.12
N ILE A 138 -0.03 -15.72 2.91
CA ILE A 138 1.04 -15.34 3.83
C ILE A 138 0.47 -14.96 5.20
N GLN A 139 -0.61 -14.16 5.23
CA GLN A 139 -1.27 -13.77 6.48
C GLN A 139 -1.80 -14.99 7.25
N ASN A 140 -2.39 -15.97 6.55
CA ASN A 140 -2.89 -17.19 7.19
C ASN A 140 -1.77 -18.08 7.74
N ILE A 141 -0.64 -18.21 7.03
CA ILE A 141 0.51 -18.99 7.51
C ILE A 141 1.14 -18.33 8.73
N SER A 142 1.38 -17.01 8.69
CA SER A 142 1.93 -16.28 9.82
C SER A 142 1.03 -16.37 11.06
N LEU A 143 -0.28 -16.31 10.88
CA LEU A 143 -1.24 -16.48 11.98
C LEU A 143 -1.18 -17.89 12.58
N ALA A 144 -1.04 -18.92 11.73
CA ALA A 144 -0.89 -20.30 12.16
C ALA A 144 0.43 -20.58 12.92
N GLN A 145 1.49 -19.81 12.66
CA GLN A 145 2.77 -19.92 13.36
C GLN A 145 2.81 -19.21 14.72
N ILE A 146 1.88 -18.29 14.99
CA ILE A 146 1.77 -17.56 16.27
C ILE A 146 0.90 -18.31 17.28
N LEU A 147 -0.01 -19.18 16.82
CA LEU A 147 -0.88 -20.01 17.66
C LEU A 147 -0.31 -21.32 18.27
N PRO A 148 0.85 -21.90 17.90
CA PRO A 148 1.30 -23.18 18.44
C PRO A 148 2.00 -23.08 19.81
N SER A 149 1.98 -21.92 20.47
CA SER A 149 2.63 -21.70 21.77
C SER A 149 1.66 -21.36 22.92
N ILE A 150 0.39 -21.77 22.83
CA ILE A 150 -0.56 -21.80 23.96
C ILE A 150 -0.97 -23.25 24.22
#